data_AF-A0A8S3FCI5-F1
#
_entry.id   AF-A0A8S3FCI5-F1
#
_cell.length_a   1.000
_cell.length_b   1.000
_cell.length_c   1.000
_cell.angle_alpha   90.00
_cell.angle_beta   90.00
_cell.angle_gamma   90.00
#
_symmetry.space_group_name_H-M   'P 1'
#
loop_
_entity.id
_entity.type
_entity.pdbx_description
1 polymer ?
#
loop_
_entity_poly.entity_id
_entity_poly.type
_entity_poly.pdbx_seq_one_letter_code
_entity_poly.pdbx_strand_id
1 'polypeptide(L)'
;VRYTVRCKSKESLINQRRDSIFDLLTLGSIDNEYLNEIIKARLIELIKAADLDYARLNSEDWRQDLLDNPTIVGSCRSIDSALQMTLLLFYCNYFLAFLVEAEKYSLFDSCKFLISKRNDGIYRSLTHIWFDCLRSLFQSIPRKITVMGTVEIPLIFDLCLPCAQLEHQIIRQIYENLDANSPEDKLLDFAMEQLRDTSVYGKNIENILDDTNLFEHYFHDQLAVLLDELGINHLSVSFTQELLTKNPSLTVEQKLEHLLIYQDELIRLLNVFEIGLEIIGEDNWKLENQFRILNETDIDTFHNSTNLYVLTQLGQQFYQVPPQQSFHHDRFYEYNRDPLIETTLMNLIELLVSSSVIDRADNIVQVSTVFSLIEQTILALNYYE
;
A
#
# COMPACT_ATOMS: atom_id res chain seq x y z
N VAL A 1 -21.42 -3.57 7.31
CA VAL A 1 -20.23 -3.68 6.43
C VAL A 1 -19.79 -5.14 6.38
N ARG A 2 -19.67 -5.71 5.19
CA ARG A 2 -19.08 -7.03 4.97
C ARG A 2 -17.68 -6.82 4.41
N TYR A 3 -16.67 -7.29 5.12
CA TYR A 3 -15.31 -7.24 4.60
C TYR A 3 -15.06 -8.41 3.68
N THR A 4 -14.35 -8.15 2.59
CA THR A 4 -13.88 -9.13 1.63
C THR A 4 -12.36 -9.04 1.54
N VAL A 5 -11.68 -10.17 1.51
CA VAL A 5 -10.24 -10.25 1.29
C VAL A 5 -9.99 -11.19 0.12
N ARG A 6 -8.98 -10.91 -0.70
CA ARG A 6 -8.63 -11.79 -1.81
C ARG A 6 -7.95 -13.07 -1.35
N CYS A 7 -7.16 -12.97 -0.28
CA CYS A 7 -6.43 -14.08 0.31
C CYS A 7 -7.16 -14.68 1.53
N LYS A 8 -7.49 -15.98 1.47
CA LYS A 8 -8.21 -16.67 2.55
C LYS A 8 -7.43 -16.71 3.87
N SER A 9 -6.10 -16.71 3.82
CA SER A 9 -5.27 -16.70 5.04
C SER A 9 -5.44 -15.41 5.84
N LYS A 10 -5.81 -14.30 5.19
CA LYS A 10 -6.06 -13.01 5.83
C LYS A 10 -7.47 -12.88 6.43
N GLU A 11 -8.38 -13.84 6.20
CA GLU A 11 -9.73 -13.82 6.79
C GLU A 11 -9.68 -13.84 8.32
N SER A 12 -8.71 -14.54 8.92
CA SER A 12 -8.55 -14.58 10.37
C SER A 12 -8.15 -13.23 10.98
N LEU A 13 -7.50 -12.36 10.19
CA LEU A 13 -7.08 -11.01 10.62
C LEU A 13 -8.26 -10.02 10.65
N ILE A 14 -9.35 -10.31 9.95
CA ILE A 14 -10.52 -9.43 9.88
C ILE A 14 -11.12 -9.17 11.26
N ASN A 15 -11.26 -10.22 12.08
CA ASN A 15 -11.85 -10.07 13.41
C ASN A 15 -10.92 -9.32 14.36
N GLN A 16 -9.61 -9.58 14.30
CA GLN A 16 -8.62 -8.83 15.10
C GLN A 16 -8.62 -7.35 14.74
N ARG A 17 -8.76 -7.01 13.45
CA ARG A 17 -8.89 -5.63 12.98
C ARG A 17 -10.17 -4.98 13.50
N ARG A 18 -11.31 -5.68 13.46
CA ARG A 18 -12.58 -5.17 14.01
C ARG A 18 -12.45 -4.82 15.49
N ASP A 19 -11.84 -5.70 16.27
CA ASP A 19 -11.61 -5.46 17.70
C ASP A 19 -10.70 -4.25 17.90
N SER A 20 -9.63 -4.14 17.09
CA SER A 20 -8.72 -2.98 17.13
C SER A 20 -9.44 -1.65 16.82
N ILE A 21 -10.35 -1.62 15.83
CA ILE A 21 -11.12 -0.43 15.48
C ILE A 21 -12.13 -0.10 16.58
N PHE A 22 -12.78 -1.12 17.15
CA PHE A 22 -13.67 -0.93 18.27
C PHE A 22 -12.93 -0.30 19.46
N ASP A 23 -11.74 -0.79 19.78
CA ASP A 23 -10.90 -0.25 20.84
C ASP A 23 -10.48 1.20 20.54
N LEU A 24 -10.10 1.50 19.29
CA LEU A 24 -9.76 2.85 18.83
C LEU A 24 -10.92 3.85 19.05
N LEU A 25 -12.17 3.39 18.80
CA LEU A 25 -13.36 4.22 18.88
C LEU A 25 -13.98 4.30 20.30
N THR A 26 -13.75 3.31 21.15
CA THR A 26 -14.46 3.16 22.43
C THR A 26 -13.58 3.23 23.68
N LEU A 27 -12.36 2.72 23.63
CA LEU A 27 -11.46 2.68 24.77
C LEU A 27 -10.56 3.93 24.74
N GLY A 28 -10.90 4.88 25.61
CA GLY A 28 -10.07 6.03 25.93
C GLY A 28 -8.78 5.60 26.62
N SER A 29 -7.76 5.23 25.83
CA SER A 29 -6.43 5.71 26.19
C SER A 29 -6.50 7.24 26.13
N ILE A 30 -5.74 7.94 26.98
CA ILE A 30 -5.65 9.42 26.98
C ILE A 30 -5.34 9.96 25.57
N ASP A 31 -4.78 9.10 24.71
CA ASP A 31 -4.41 9.40 23.33
C ASP A 31 -5.54 9.15 22.30
N ASN A 32 -6.48 8.22 22.58
CA ASN A 32 -7.65 7.94 21.75
C ASN A 32 -8.81 8.94 21.97
N GLU A 33 -8.86 9.60 23.14
CA GLU A 33 -9.87 10.62 23.42
C GLU A 33 -9.84 11.76 22.39
N TYR A 34 -8.65 12.17 21.95
CA TYR A 34 -8.50 13.25 20.98
C TYR A 34 -9.15 12.93 19.62
N LEU A 35 -8.91 11.73 19.09
CA LEU A 35 -9.48 11.28 17.81
C LEU A 35 -11.00 11.13 17.89
N ASN A 36 -11.49 10.52 18.97
CA ASN A 36 -12.91 10.31 19.17
C ASN A 36 -13.65 11.65 19.25
N GLU A 37 -13.10 12.62 19.97
CA GLU A 37 -13.69 13.97 20.06
C GLU A 37 -13.67 14.70 18.71
N ILE A 38 -12.62 14.54 17.90
CA ILE A 38 -12.58 15.07 16.53
C ILE A 38 -13.68 14.46 15.67
N ILE A 39 -13.79 13.13 15.65
CA ILE A 39 -14.78 12.41 14.85
C ILE A 39 -16.19 12.83 15.29
N LYS A 40 -16.46 12.87 16.60
CA LYS A 40 -17.73 13.35 17.15
C LYS A 40 -18.03 14.78 16.72
N ALA A 41 -17.09 15.70 16.86
CA ALA A 41 -17.28 17.11 16.50
C ALA A 41 -17.64 17.26 15.02
N ARG A 42 -16.95 16.55 14.13
CA ARG A 42 -17.21 16.58 12.68
C ARG A 42 -18.50 15.87 12.28
N LEU A 43 -18.84 14.76 12.92
CA LEU A 43 -20.14 14.11 12.74
C LEU A 43 -21.29 15.06 13.14
N ILE A 44 -21.15 15.78 14.25
CA ILE A 44 -22.15 16.77 14.68
C ILE A 44 -22.30 17.88 13.64
N GLU A 45 -21.20 18.39 13.08
CA GLU A 45 -21.25 19.40 12.01
C GLU A 45 -21.96 18.88 10.76
N LEU A 46 -21.65 17.66 10.33
CA LEU A 46 -22.33 17.00 9.21
C LEU A 46 -23.82 16.86 9.44
N ILE A 47 -24.20 16.37 10.62
CA ILE A 47 -25.59 16.16 10.98
C ILE A 47 -26.34 17.50 10.99
N LYS A 48 -25.75 18.55 11.57
CA LYS A 48 -26.35 19.90 11.55
C LYS A 48 -26.54 20.44 10.13
N ALA A 49 -25.56 20.22 9.24
CA ALA A 49 -25.66 20.64 7.86
C ALA A 49 -26.76 19.88 7.10
N ALA A 50 -26.89 18.57 7.35
CA ALA A 50 -27.96 17.76 6.80
C ALA A 50 -29.35 18.16 7.34
N ASP A 51 -29.46 18.48 8.63
CA ASP A 51 -30.70 18.93 9.28
C ASP A 51 -31.18 20.28 8.70
N LEU A 52 -30.25 21.21 8.45
CA LEU A 52 -30.53 22.49 7.79
C LEU A 52 -31.02 22.31 6.34
N ASP A 53 -30.47 21.33 5.61
CA ASP A 53 -30.93 21.02 4.25
C ASP A 53 -32.25 20.24 4.28
N TYR A 54 -32.51 19.39 5.27
CA TYR A 54 -33.80 18.73 5.49
C TYR A 54 -34.92 19.74 5.74
N ALA A 55 -34.66 20.72 6.62
CA ALA A 55 -35.55 21.84 6.89
C ALA A 55 -35.80 22.74 5.67
N ARG A 56 -34.88 22.75 4.69
CA ARG A 56 -34.99 23.52 3.44
C ARG A 56 -35.64 22.75 2.29
N LEU A 57 -35.47 21.43 2.23
CA LEU A 57 -35.93 20.58 1.14
C LEU A 57 -37.37 20.06 1.33
N ASN A 58 -37.84 19.90 2.56
CA ASN A 58 -39.12 19.23 2.80
C ASN A 58 -40.06 20.01 3.74
N SER A 59 -41.05 20.65 3.10
CA SER A 59 -42.42 20.75 3.58
C SER A 59 -43.15 19.39 3.63
N GLU A 60 -42.41 18.27 3.79
CA GLU A 60 -42.98 16.93 3.89
C GLU A 60 -43.16 16.56 5.36
N ASP A 61 -44.24 15.82 5.60
CA ASP A 61 -44.71 15.46 6.92
C ASP A 61 -43.76 14.43 7.55
N TRP A 62 -42.94 14.85 8.53
CA TRP A 62 -42.07 13.98 9.33
C TRP A 62 -42.79 12.77 9.96
N ARG A 63 -44.13 12.79 10.03
CA ARG A 63 -44.97 11.65 10.43
C ARG A 63 -44.94 10.50 9.41
N GLN A 64 -44.61 10.74 8.13
CA GLN A 64 -44.42 9.68 7.14
C GLN A 64 -43.15 8.87 7.44
N ASP A 65 -42.04 9.53 7.81
CA ASP A 65 -40.79 8.84 8.18
C ASP A 65 -40.98 7.89 9.39
N LEU A 66 -41.92 8.21 10.29
CA LEU A 66 -42.32 7.35 11.42
C LEU A 66 -43.12 6.12 11.01
N LEU A 67 -43.91 6.23 9.94
CA LEU A 67 -44.85 5.21 9.48
C LEU A 67 -44.28 4.34 8.34
N ASP A 68 -43.28 4.84 7.63
CA ASP A 68 -42.69 4.17 6.46
C ASP A 68 -41.57 3.18 6.83
N ASN A 69 -41.04 3.25 8.06
CA ASN A 69 -40.01 2.31 8.51
C ASN A 69 -40.64 1.10 9.24
N PRO A 70 -40.59 -0.13 8.67
CA PRO A 70 -41.21 -1.32 9.25
C PRO A 70 -40.65 -1.67 10.64
N THR A 71 -39.39 -1.31 10.91
CA THR A 71 -38.75 -1.54 12.21
C THR A 71 -39.40 -0.68 13.28
N ILE A 72 -39.70 0.59 12.97
CA ILE A 72 -40.33 1.54 13.90
C ILE A 72 -41.77 1.10 14.16
N VAL A 73 -42.53 0.83 13.10
CA VAL A 73 -43.93 0.38 13.18
C VAL A 73 -44.05 -0.95 13.93
N GLY A 74 -43.10 -1.87 13.75
CA GLY A 74 -43.11 -3.19 14.38
C GLY A 74 -42.59 -3.25 15.82
N SER A 75 -41.77 -2.30 16.26
CA SER A 75 -41.10 -2.35 17.57
C SER A 75 -41.54 -1.27 18.56
N CYS A 76 -42.08 -0.15 18.10
CA CYS A 76 -42.45 0.97 18.96
C CYS A 76 -43.91 0.88 19.42
N ARG A 77 -44.15 1.12 20.72
CA ARG A 77 -45.49 1.04 21.34
C ARG A 77 -46.12 2.41 21.64
N SER A 78 -45.40 3.49 21.38
CA SER A 78 -45.86 4.87 21.55
C SER A 78 -45.22 5.78 20.50
N ILE A 79 -45.82 6.95 20.29
CA ILE A 79 -45.27 8.00 19.42
C ILE A 79 -43.91 8.46 19.93
N ASP A 80 -43.73 8.58 21.25
CA ASP A 80 -42.44 8.97 21.85
C ASP A 80 -41.36 7.93 21.57
N SER A 81 -41.67 6.64 21.70
CA SER A 81 -40.74 5.56 21.35
C SER A 81 -40.42 5.55 19.86
N ALA A 82 -41.42 5.81 19.01
CA ALA A 82 -41.24 5.88 17.57
C ALA A 82 -40.35 7.08 17.19
N LEU A 83 -40.58 8.26 17.77
CA LEU A 83 -39.77 9.46 17.57
C LEU A 83 -38.31 9.25 18.01
N GLN A 84 -38.11 8.67 19.21
CA GLN A 84 -36.77 8.34 19.69
C GLN A 84 -36.06 7.36 18.76
N MET A 85 -36.77 6.35 18.26
CA MET A 85 -36.21 5.37 17.33
C MET A 85 -35.89 5.99 15.96
N THR A 86 -36.74 6.87 15.44
CA THR A 86 -36.46 7.62 14.19
C THR A 86 -35.20 8.46 14.33
N LEU A 87 -35.08 9.21 15.42
CA LEU A 87 -33.88 10.01 15.70
C LEU A 87 -32.64 9.13 15.81
N LEU A 88 -32.73 8.03 16.58
CA LEU A 88 -31.62 7.09 16.73
C LEU A 88 -31.19 6.52 15.37
N LEU A 89 -32.13 6.05 14.55
CA LEU A 89 -31.84 5.49 13.23
C LEU A 89 -31.22 6.53 12.29
N PHE A 90 -31.68 7.79 12.35
CA PHE A 90 -31.07 8.89 11.62
C PHE A 90 -29.59 9.06 11.99
N TYR A 91 -29.27 9.17 13.28
CA TYR A 91 -27.89 9.28 13.75
C TYR A 91 -27.06 8.03 13.40
N CYS A 92 -27.62 6.83 13.59
CA CYS A 92 -26.96 5.58 13.26
C CYS A 92 -26.62 5.47 11.76
N ASN A 93 -27.49 5.96 10.87
CA ASN A 93 -27.24 5.96 9.43
C ASN A 93 -26.08 6.88 9.05
N TYR A 94 -26.00 8.08 9.62
CA TYR A 94 -24.86 8.99 9.42
C TYR A 94 -23.56 8.43 9.97
N PHE A 95 -23.60 7.84 11.17
CA PHE A 95 -22.43 7.19 11.74
C PHE A 95 -21.97 6.00 10.89
N LEU A 96 -22.91 5.16 10.42
CA LEU A 96 -22.59 4.04 9.54
C LEU A 96 -22.01 4.51 8.21
N ALA A 97 -22.54 5.59 7.62
CA ALA A 97 -22.01 6.17 6.40
C ALA A 97 -20.56 6.66 6.59
N PHE A 98 -20.30 7.34 7.71
CA PHE A 98 -18.95 7.71 8.08
C PHE A 98 -18.03 6.50 8.22
N LEU A 99 -18.46 5.45 8.92
CA LEU A 99 -17.66 4.23 9.07
C LEU A 99 -17.36 3.60 7.70
N VAL A 100 -18.35 3.52 6.81
CA VAL A 100 -18.17 2.98 5.46
C VAL A 100 -17.14 3.78 4.67
N GLU A 101 -17.26 5.10 4.65
CA GLU A 101 -16.29 5.92 3.93
C GLU A 101 -14.92 5.83 4.61
N ALA A 102 -14.83 5.94 5.93
CA ALA A 102 -13.56 5.89 6.65
C ALA A 102 -12.79 4.58 6.39
N GLU A 103 -13.52 3.48 6.20
CA GLU A 103 -12.96 2.20 5.76
C GLU A 103 -12.47 2.23 4.31
N LYS A 104 -13.24 2.76 3.36
CA LYS A 104 -12.82 2.91 1.96
C LYS A 104 -11.56 3.77 1.80
N TYR A 105 -11.43 4.79 2.64
CA TYR A 105 -10.27 5.70 2.65
C TYR A 105 -9.15 5.23 3.61
N SER A 106 -9.21 4.00 4.14
CA SER A 106 -8.18 3.41 5.02
C SER A 106 -7.82 4.30 6.23
N LEU A 107 -8.76 5.11 6.72
CA LEU A 107 -8.50 6.07 7.80
C LEU A 107 -8.19 5.40 9.13
N PHE A 108 -8.78 4.23 9.40
CA PHE A 108 -8.55 3.52 10.66
C PHE A 108 -7.15 2.90 10.73
N ASP A 109 -6.70 2.24 9.66
CA ASP A 109 -5.38 1.63 9.63
C ASP A 109 -4.28 2.70 9.67
N SER A 110 -4.42 3.75 8.87
CA SER A 110 -3.51 4.90 8.89
C SER A 110 -3.52 5.66 10.22
N CYS A 111 -4.66 5.73 10.91
CA CYS A 111 -4.72 6.33 12.24
C CYS A 111 -3.98 5.47 13.28
N LYS A 112 -4.14 4.15 13.23
CA LYS A 112 -3.38 3.22 14.08
C LYS A 112 -1.87 3.37 13.84
N PHE A 113 -1.47 3.48 12.59
CA PHE A 113 -0.08 3.74 12.22
C PHE A 113 0.40 5.10 12.77
N LEU A 114 -0.38 6.17 12.58
CA LEU A 114 -0.08 7.51 13.10
C LEU A 114 0.16 7.51 14.61
N ILE A 115 -0.70 6.82 15.38
CA ILE A 115 -0.56 6.69 16.84
C ILE A 115 0.75 5.97 17.20
N SER A 116 1.09 4.90 16.46
CA SER A 116 2.35 4.17 16.68
C SER A 116 3.60 5.03 16.44
N LYS A 117 3.49 6.07 15.62
CA LYS A 117 4.58 6.97 15.23
C LYS A 117 4.65 8.27 16.04
N ARG A 118 3.92 8.41 17.15
CA ARG A 118 3.84 9.67 17.92
C ARG A 118 5.18 10.29 18.34
N ASN A 119 6.18 9.45 18.62
CA ASN A 119 7.51 9.88 19.03
C ASN A 119 8.50 10.04 17.86
N ASP A 120 8.02 9.83 16.63
CA ASP A 120 8.81 9.89 15.40
C ASP A 120 8.75 11.30 14.80
N GLY A 121 9.80 11.71 14.08
CA GLY A 121 9.87 13.03 13.43
C GLY A 121 8.77 13.23 12.39
N ILE A 122 8.31 12.14 11.76
CA ILE A 122 7.28 12.14 10.71
C ILE A 122 5.86 12.36 11.25
N TYR A 123 5.62 12.24 12.57
CA TYR A 123 4.28 12.30 13.16
C TYR A 123 3.51 13.55 12.76
N ARG A 124 4.18 14.72 12.76
CA ARG A 124 3.53 15.99 12.45
C ARG A 124 3.06 16.04 11.00
N SER A 125 3.89 15.61 10.06
CA SER A 125 3.56 15.56 8.64
C SER A 125 2.42 14.58 8.36
N LEU A 126 2.49 13.37 8.94
CA LEU A 126 1.42 12.37 8.86
C LEU A 126 0.11 12.88 9.44
N THR A 127 0.16 13.60 10.56
CA THR A 127 -1.02 14.20 11.20
C THR A 127 -1.70 15.18 10.25
N HIS A 128 -0.93 16.05 9.58
CA HIS A 128 -1.47 17.01 8.62
C HIS A 128 -2.15 16.31 7.43
N ILE A 129 -1.47 15.32 6.83
CA ILE A 129 -2.01 14.50 5.73
C ILE A 129 -3.32 13.84 6.17
N TRP A 130 -3.32 13.20 7.34
CA TRP A 130 -4.48 12.49 7.87
C TRP A 130 -5.69 13.40 8.08
N PHE A 131 -5.49 14.59 8.63
CA PHE A 131 -6.57 15.56 8.82
C PHE A 131 -7.11 16.13 7.50
N ASP A 132 -6.25 16.35 6.51
CA ASP A 132 -6.69 16.82 5.20
C ASP A 132 -7.54 15.77 4.48
N CYS A 133 -7.14 14.50 4.53
CA CYS A 133 -7.91 13.38 4.01
C CYS A 133 -9.24 13.20 4.75
N LEU A 134 -9.25 13.28 6.09
CA LEU A 134 -10.48 13.23 6.89
C LEU A 134 -11.45 14.34 6.50
N ARG A 135 -10.95 15.57 6.28
CA ARG A 135 -11.77 16.70 5.86
C ARG A 135 -12.38 16.48 4.47
N SER A 136 -11.61 15.94 3.53
CA SER A 136 -12.09 15.59 2.20
C SER A 136 -13.20 14.54 2.26
N LEU A 137 -13.02 13.51 3.09
CA LEU A 137 -14.03 12.48 3.34
C LEU A 137 -15.35 13.07 3.85
N PHE A 138 -15.29 13.96 4.85
CA PHE A 138 -16.51 14.57 5.35
C PHE A 138 -17.24 15.41 4.29
N GLN A 139 -16.54 15.92 3.27
CA GLN A 139 -17.18 16.59 2.14
C GLN A 139 -17.83 15.62 1.15
N SER A 140 -17.39 14.36 1.09
CA SER A 140 -17.93 13.34 0.17
C SER A 140 -19.16 12.63 0.71
N ILE A 141 -19.37 12.59 2.03
CA ILE A 141 -20.56 11.96 2.64
C ILE A 141 -21.83 12.71 2.17
N PRO A 142 -22.78 12.01 1.53
CA PRO A 142 -23.99 12.65 1.02
C PRO A 142 -24.84 13.21 2.15
N ARG A 143 -25.38 14.41 1.94
CA ARG A 143 -26.25 15.11 2.90
C ARG A 143 -27.64 14.48 3.07
N LYS A 144 -27.97 13.47 2.28
CA LYS A 144 -29.19 12.67 2.40
C LYS A 144 -28.80 11.20 2.31
N ILE A 145 -28.92 10.48 3.42
CA ILE A 145 -28.56 9.06 3.50
C ILE A 145 -29.83 8.23 3.37
N THR A 146 -29.93 7.45 2.29
CA THR A 146 -30.88 6.34 2.20
C THR A 146 -30.39 5.17 3.04
N VAL A 147 -31.30 4.29 3.48
CA VAL A 147 -30.93 3.07 4.23
C VAL A 147 -29.87 2.32 3.43
N MET A 148 -28.65 2.27 3.97
CA MET A 148 -27.55 1.57 3.31
C MET A 148 -27.82 0.06 3.37
N GLY A 149 -27.82 -0.59 2.21
CA GLY A 149 -27.83 -2.04 2.12
C GLY A 149 -26.51 -2.65 2.63
N THR A 150 -26.27 -3.91 2.28
CA THR A 150 -24.99 -4.56 2.59
C THR A 150 -23.88 -3.92 1.77
N VAL A 151 -22.97 -3.20 2.43
CA VAL A 151 -21.76 -2.65 1.79
C VAL A 151 -20.62 -3.65 1.90
N GLU A 152 -20.06 -4.05 0.76
CA GLU A 152 -18.85 -4.87 0.67
C GLU A 152 -17.62 -3.97 0.55
N ILE A 153 -16.60 -4.21 1.37
CA ILE A 153 -15.35 -3.42 1.37
C ILE A 153 -14.15 -4.38 1.21
N PRO A 154 -13.37 -4.24 0.12
CA PRO A 154 -12.12 -4.95 -0.04
C PRO A 154 -11.08 -4.41 0.94
N LEU A 155 -10.62 -5.27 1.85
CA LEU A 155 -9.61 -4.90 2.84
C LEU A 155 -8.21 -5.21 2.32
N ILE A 156 -7.36 -4.18 2.36
CA ILE A 156 -5.92 -4.29 2.21
C ILE A 156 -5.32 -3.91 3.57
N PHE A 157 -4.48 -4.79 4.10
CA PHE A 157 -3.87 -4.60 5.41
C PHE A 157 -2.55 -3.84 5.29
N ASP A 158 -2.05 -3.36 6.43
CA ASP A 158 -0.72 -2.75 6.57
C ASP A 158 -0.52 -1.44 5.80
N LEU A 159 -1.60 -0.72 5.48
CA LEU A 159 -1.54 0.61 4.89
C LEU A 159 -1.17 1.67 5.95
N CYS A 160 -0.20 2.53 5.61
CA CYS A 160 0.37 3.54 6.49
C CYS A 160 -0.32 4.91 6.36
N LEU A 161 -0.59 5.34 5.12
CA LEU A 161 -1.22 6.59 4.76
C LEU A 161 -2.72 6.43 4.50
N PRO A 162 -3.53 7.46 4.81
CA PRO A 162 -4.94 7.48 4.42
C PRO A 162 -5.07 7.56 2.90
N CYS A 163 -6.20 7.10 2.35
CA CYS A 163 -6.52 7.20 0.92
C CYS A 163 -5.56 6.47 -0.04
N ALA A 164 -4.68 5.59 0.45
CA ALA A 164 -3.68 4.90 -0.38
C ALA A 164 -4.27 4.20 -1.61
N GLN A 165 -5.43 3.55 -1.47
CA GLN A 165 -6.11 2.90 -2.60
C GLN A 165 -6.54 3.89 -3.70
N LEU A 166 -6.94 5.10 -3.33
CA LEU A 166 -7.33 6.13 -4.30
C LEU A 166 -6.11 6.74 -4.96
N GLU A 167 -5.03 6.94 -4.21
CA GLU A 167 -3.76 7.39 -4.79
C GLU A 167 -3.25 6.38 -5.83
N HIS A 168 -3.33 5.09 -5.51
CA HIS A 168 -2.94 4.02 -6.44
C HIS A 168 -3.78 4.04 -7.72
N GLN A 169 -5.08 4.35 -7.61
CA GLN A 169 -5.93 4.55 -8.80
C GLN A 169 -5.49 5.73 -9.66
N ILE A 170 -5.00 6.80 -9.04
CA ILE A 170 -4.44 7.96 -9.75
C ILE A 170 -3.13 7.57 -10.46
N ILE A 171 -2.22 6.88 -9.76
CA ILE A 171 -0.98 6.36 -10.35
C ILE A 171 -1.29 5.51 -11.58
N ARG A 172 -2.26 4.62 -11.47
CA ARG A 172 -2.70 3.78 -12.59
C ARG A 172 -3.27 4.60 -13.75
N GLN A 173 -4.08 5.62 -13.47
CA GLN A 173 -4.59 6.53 -14.52
C GLN A 173 -3.46 7.30 -15.20
N ILE A 174 -2.42 7.70 -14.45
CA ILE A 174 -1.23 8.34 -15.03
C ILE A 174 -0.56 7.39 -16.01
N TYR A 175 -0.30 6.14 -15.59
CA TYR A 175 0.28 5.10 -16.45
C TYR A 175 -0.57 4.84 -17.71
N GLU A 176 -1.89 4.67 -17.56
CA GLU A 176 -2.82 4.43 -18.67
C GLU A 176 -2.87 5.60 -19.67
N ASN A 177 -2.49 6.81 -19.27
CA ASN A 177 -2.48 8.02 -20.10
C ASN A 177 -1.12 8.28 -20.79
N LEU A 178 -0.09 7.46 -20.53
CA LEU A 178 1.23 7.66 -21.15
C LEU A 178 1.22 7.29 -22.64
N ASP A 179 1.81 8.16 -23.48
CA ASP A 179 2.07 7.86 -24.87
C ASP A 179 3.38 7.08 -25.01
N ALA A 180 3.28 5.78 -25.31
CA ALA A 180 4.39 4.86 -25.48
C ALA A 180 5.44 5.28 -26.53
N ASN A 181 5.15 6.30 -27.37
CA ASN A 181 6.09 6.80 -28.37
C ASN A 181 6.94 7.98 -27.90
N SER A 182 6.74 8.48 -26.68
CA SER A 182 7.49 9.61 -26.14
C SER A 182 8.87 9.19 -25.61
N PRO A 183 9.90 10.07 -25.68
CA PRO A 183 11.18 9.82 -25.04
C PRO A 183 11.02 9.63 -23.52
N GLU A 184 11.78 8.70 -22.95
CA GLU A 184 11.73 8.31 -21.53
C GLU A 184 11.87 9.49 -20.56
N ASP A 185 12.87 10.35 -20.73
CA ASP A 185 13.06 11.53 -19.86
C ASP A 185 11.81 12.42 -19.82
N LYS A 186 11.11 12.56 -20.95
CA LYS A 186 9.88 13.36 -21.04
C LYS A 186 8.68 12.65 -20.44
N LEU A 187 8.67 11.32 -20.44
CA LEU A 187 7.64 10.52 -19.81
C LEU A 187 7.71 10.65 -18.28
N LEU A 188 8.92 10.61 -17.72
CA LEU A 188 9.10 10.77 -16.27
C LEU A 188 8.71 12.17 -15.80
N ASP A 189 9.18 13.21 -16.48
CA ASP A 189 8.80 14.59 -16.16
C ASP A 189 7.27 14.78 -16.23
N PHE A 190 6.63 14.26 -17.28
CA PHE A 190 5.18 14.32 -17.45
C PHE A 190 4.43 13.55 -16.35
N ALA A 191 4.85 12.32 -16.05
CA ALA A 191 4.20 11.48 -15.04
C ALA A 191 4.32 12.10 -13.64
N MET A 192 5.48 12.68 -13.31
CA MET A 192 5.70 13.37 -12.05
C MET A 192 4.88 14.67 -11.94
N GLU A 193 4.73 15.43 -13.02
CA GLU A 193 3.85 16.61 -13.07
C GLU A 193 2.39 16.21 -12.86
N GLN A 194 1.91 15.18 -13.56
CA GLN A 194 0.55 14.65 -13.38
C GLN A 194 0.32 14.16 -11.95
N LEU A 195 1.28 13.47 -11.34
CA LEU A 195 1.18 13.00 -9.96
C LEU A 195 1.01 14.18 -9.00
N ARG A 196 1.84 15.22 -9.14
CA ARG A 196 1.77 16.42 -8.29
C ARG A 196 0.45 17.16 -8.43
N ASP A 197 -0.11 17.20 -9.64
CA ASP A 197 -1.36 17.91 -9.93
C ASP A 197 -2.60 17.15 -9.48
N THR A 198 -2.59 15.83 -9.58
CA THR A 198 -3.78 14.99 -9.39
C THR A 198 -3.85 14.27 -8.06
N SER A 199 -2.71 14.09 -7.36
CA SER A 199 -2.62 13.34 -6.10
C SER A 199 -3.74 13.65 -5.11
N VAL A 200 -4.26 12.62 -4.46
CA VAL A 200 -5.26 12.73 -3.37
C VAL A 200 -4.71 13.51 -2.19
N TYR A 201 -3.39 13.52 -2.02
CA TYR A 201 -2.71 14.27 -0.96
C TYR A 201 -2.59 15.77 -1.27
N GLY A 202 -2.92 16.20 -2.49
CA GLY A 202 -2.86 17.59 -2.93
C GLY A 202 -1.49 18.19 -2.64
N LYS A 203 -1.45 19.35 -1.98
CA LYS A 203 -0.18 20.04 -1.65
C LYS A 203 0.78 19.24 -0.76
N ASN A 204 0.30 18.20 -0.08
CA ASN A 204 1.15 17.39 0.77
C ASN A 204 2.00 16.37 -0.03
N ILE A 205 1.70 16.15 -1.32
CA ILE A 205 2.49 15.22 -2.16
C ILE A 205 3.96 15.63 -2.24
N GLU A 206 4.26 16.93 -2.39
CA GLU A 206 5.65 17.41 -2.42
C GLU A 206 6.38 17.11 -1.11
N ASN A 207 5.71 17.29 0.04
CA ASN A 207 6.31 16.94 1.33
C ASN A 207 6.58 15.44 1.45
N ILE A 208 5.75 14.60 0.83
CA ILE A 208 5.94 13.15 0.81
C ILE A 208 7.15 12.79 -0.07
N LEU A 209 7.29 13.44 -1.23
CA LEU A 209 8.38 13.19 -2.18
C LEU A 209 9.72 13.73 -1.67
N ASP A 210 9.73 14.83 -0.93
CA ASP A 210 10.95 15.48 -0.42
C ASP A 210 11.52 14.80 0.84
N ASP A 211 10.68 14.14 1.65
CA ASP A 211 11.09 13.46 2.88
C ASP A 211 11.22 11.95 2.65
N THR A 212 12.45 11.44 2.66
CA THR A 212 12.76 10.02 2.44
C THR A 212 11.93 9.08 3.33
N ASN A 213 11.70 9.43 4.60
CA ASN A 213 10.96 8.56 5.52
C ASN A 213 9.46 8.53 5.19
N LEU A 214 8.89 9.67 4.78
CA LEU A 214 7.50 9.72 4.33
C LEU A 214 7.32 9.01 2.98
N PHE A 215 8.27 9.21 2.07
CA PHE A 215 8.30 8.54 0.78
C PHE A 215 8.31 7.01 0.95
N GLU A 216 9.11 6.47 1.88
CA GLU A 216 9.13 5.02 2.13
C GLU A 216 7.76 4.48 2.54
N HIS A 217 7.02 5.17 3.39
CA HIS A 217 5.67 4.75 3.79
C HIS A 217 4.65 4.91 2.65
N TYR A 218 4.75 6.00 1.88
CA TYR A 218 3.93 6.20 0.70
C TYR A 218 4.15 5.10 -0.34
N PHE A 219 5.40 4.78 -0.63
CA PHE A 219 5.80 3.80 -1.63
C PHE A 219 5.43 2.38 -1.19
N HIS A 220 5.63 2.05 0.09
CA HIS A 220 5.14 0.81 0.69
C HIS A 220 3.64 0.60 0.41
N ASP A 221 2.82 1.64 0.63
CA ASP A 221 1.39 1.52 0.44
C ASP A 221 0.99 1.31 -1.02
N GLN A 222 1.64 2.00 -1.95
CA GLN A 222 1.36 1.81 -3.39
C GLN A 222 1.72 0.37 -3.83
N LEU A 223 2.82 -0.16 -3.32
CA LEU A 223 3.20 -1.55 -3.56
C LEU A 223 2.23 -2.54 -2.92
N ALA A 224 1.80 -2.29 -1.67
CA ALA A 224 0.83 -3.15 -0.99
C ALA A 224 -0.50 -3.24 -1.76
N VAL A 225 -0.98 -2.12 -2.30
CA VAL A 225 -2.18 -2.10 -3.15
C VAL A 225 -1.95 -2.85 -4.45
N LEU A 226 -0.82 -2.62 -5.13
CA LEU A 226 -0.47 -3.33 -6.37
C LEU A 226 -0.42 -4.85 -6.18
N LEU A 227 0.24 -5.33 -5.12
CA LEU A 227 0.36 -6.77 -4.84
C LEU A 227 -1.00 -7.42 -4.58
N ASP A 228 -1.89 -6.75 -3.82
CA ASP A 228 -3.27 -7.25 -3.61
C ASP A 228 -4.07 -7.26 -4.93
N GLU A 229 -3.92 -6.23 -5.78
CA GLU A 229 -4.54 -6.15 -7.10
C GLU A 229 -4.12 -7.29 -8.04
N LEU A 230 -2.84 -7.69 -7.98
CA LEU A 230 -2.29 -8.79 -8.75
C LEU A 230 -2.60 -10.17 -8.13
N GLY A 231 -3.01 -10.21 -6.87
CA GLY A 231 -3.22 -11.46 -6.13
C GLY A 231 -1.92 -12.19 -5.78
N ILE A 232 -0.83 -11.44 -5.63
CA ILE A 232 0.48 -11.94 -5.20
C ILE A 232 0.43 -12.19 -3.69
N ASN A 233 0.80 -13.40 -3.24
CA ASN A 233 0.59 -13.82 -1.85
C ASN A 233 1.87 -14.24 -1.13
N HIS A 234 2.88 -14.75 -1.84
CA HIS A 234 4.12 -15.23 -1.24
C HIS A 234 5.17 -14.12 -1.13
N LEU A 235 5.15 -13.15 -2.05
CA LEU A 235 6.01 -11.99 -2.03
C LEU A 235 5.57 -10.98 -0.96
N SER A 236 6.45 -10.63 -0.04
CA SER A 236 6.20 -9.57 0.93
C SER A 236 6.36 -8.16 0.33
N VAL A 237 5.58 -7.21 0.83
CA VAL A 237 5.67 -5.79 0.43
C VAL A 237 7.05 -5.23 0.76
N SER A 238 7.60 -5.59 1.92
CA SER A 238 8.94 -5.20 2.36
C SER A 238 10.03 -5.66 1.40
N PHE A 239 9.95 -6.91 0.92
CA PHE A 239 10.90 -7.41 -0.06
C PHE A 239 10.84 -6.58 -1.35
N THR A 240 9.62 -6.33 -1.86
CA THR A 240 9.41 -5.57 -3.09
C THR A 240 9.92 -4.14 -2.95
N GLN A 241 9.65 -3.51 -1.81
CA GLN A 241 10.14 -2.18 -1.50
C GLN A 241 11.67 -2.16 -1.47
N GLU A 242 12.31 -3.08 -0.74
CA GLU A 242 13.77 -3.16 -0.69
C GLU A 242 14.37 -3.37 -2.08
N LEU A 243 13.79 -4.23 -2.90
CA LEU A 243 14.27 -4.48 -4.26
C LEU A 243 14.33 -3.18 -5.09
N LEU A 244 13.33 -2.31 -4.95
CA LEU A 244 13.18 -1.09 -5.75
C LEU A 244 13.84 0.15 -5.12
N THR A 245 14.10 0.17 -3.81
CA THR A 245 14.56 1.39 -3.11
C THR A 245 15.94 1.30 -2.48
N LYS A 246 16.49 0.09 -2.30
CA LYS A 246 17.76 -0.14 -1.56
C LYS A 246 18.99 0.32 -2.32
N ASN A 247 18.90 0.50 -3.64
CA ASN A 247 19.94 1.16 -4.42
C ASN A 247 19.99 2.66 -4.06
N PRO A 248 21.05 3.14 -3.37
CA PRO A 248 21.10 4.51 -2.87
C PRO A 248 21.43 5.53 -3.96
N SER A 249 21.85 5.07 -5.15
CA SER A 249 22.15 5.94 -6.30
C SER A 249 20.89 6.44 -7.01
N LEU A 250 19.72 5.84 -6.72
CA LEU A 250 18.46 6.23 -7.35
C LEU A 250 17.80 7.41 -6.64
N THR A 251 17.32 8.39 -7.42
CA THR A 251 16.47 9.47 -6.91
C THR A 251 15.06 8.96 -6.60
N VAL A 252 14.25 9.77 -5.91
CA VAL A 252 12.84 9.45 -5.60
C VAL A 252 12.03 9.23 -6.88
N GLU A 253 12.24 10.08 -7.88
CA GLU A 253 11.58 9.98 -9.19
C GLU A 253 11.96 8.68 -9.89
N GLN A 254 13.24 8.31 -9.87
CA GLN A 254 13.71 7.05 -10.46
C GLN A 254 13.12 5.83 -9.72
N LYS A 255 12.95 5.89 -8.40
CA LYS A 255 12.28 4.83 -7.64
C LYS A 255 10.80 4.68 -8.02
N LEU A 256 10.15 5.78 -8.40
CA LEU A 256 8.75 5.78 -8.86
C LEU A 256 8.57 5.35 -10.31
N GLU A 257 9.63 5.31 -11.10
CA GLU A 257 9.58 5.01 -12.54
C GLU A 257 8.90 3.66 -12.82
N HIS A 258 9.17 2.65 -11.99
CA HIS A 258 8.53 1.34 -12.08
C HIS A 258 7.02 1.34 -11.82
N LEU A 259 6.52 2.26 -10.99
CA LEU A 259 5.08 2.40 -10.74
C LEU A 259 4.39 3.27 -11.81
N LEU A 260 5.07 4.32 -12.27
CA LEU A 260 4.47 5.33 -13.14
C LEU A 260 4.59 5.01 -14.63
N ILE A 261 5.71 4.43 -15.07
CA ILE A 261 6.05 4.26 -16.49
C ILE A 261 6.17 2.78 -16.85
N TYR A 262 6.89 2.00 -16.03
CA TYR A 262 7.23 0.61 -16.32
C TYR A 262 6.39 -0.38 -15.53
N GLN A 263 5.09 -0.10 -15.36
CA GLN A 263 4.21 -0.93 -14.54
C GLN A 263 4.10 -2.37 -15.06
N ASP A 264 4.03 -2.57 -16.38
CA ASP A 264 4.02 -3.92 -16.99
C ASP A 264 5.30 -4.71 -16.69
N GLU A 265 6.46 -4.05 -16.75
CA GLU A 265 7.76 -4.65 -16.44
C GLU A 265 7.85 -4.99 -14.95
N LEU A 266 7.37 -4.10 -14.08
CA LEU A 266 7.26 -4.35 -12.65
C LEU A 266 6.36 -5.57 -12.39
N ILE A 267 5.18 -5.65 -13.02
CA ILE A 267 4.28 -6.81 -12.85
C ILE A 267 4.98 -8.12 -13.25
N ARG A 268 5.72 -8.13 -14.36
CA ARG A 268 6.50 -9.31 -14.78
C ARG A 268 7.57 -9.68 -13.75
N LEU A 269 8.31 -8.68 -13.27
CA LEU A 269 9.34 -8.85 -12.24
C LEU A 269 8.77 -9.47 -10.96
N LEU A 270 7.65 -8.93 -10.47
CA LEU A 270 7.00 -9.41 -9.25
C LEU A 270 6.47 -10.84 -9.42
N ASN A 271 5.91 -11.18 -10.57
CA ASN A 271 5.47 -12.54 -10.87
C ASN A 271 6.63 -13.54 -10.91
N VAL A 272 7.80 -13.14 -11.43
CA VAL A 272 9.01 -13.98 -11.41
C VAL A 272 9.39 -14.33 -9.98
N PHE A 273 9.40 -13.35 -9.07
CA PHE A 273 9.71 -13.59 -7.67
C PHE A 273 8.62 -14.38 -6.95
N GLU A 274 7.34 -14.10 -7.19
CA GLU A 274 6.22 -14.85 -6.61
C GLU A 274 6.33 -16.35 -6.92
N ILE A 275 6.53 -16.69 -8.19
CA ILE A 275 6.65 -18.08 -8.65
C ILE A 275 7.93 -18.72 -8.09
N GLY A 276 9.05 -17.98 -8.07
CA GLY A 276 10.32 -18.49 -7.55
C GLY A 276 10.27 -18.77 -6.04
N LEU A 277 9.65 -17.88 -5.27
CA LEU A 277 9.51 -18.00 -3.82
C LEU A 277 8.58 -19.14 -3.40
N GLU A 278 7.56 -19.47 -4.21
CA GLU A 278 6.70 -20.64 -3.97
C GLU A 278 7.53 -21.93 -3.87
N ILE A 279 8.62 -22.05 -4.64
CA ILE A 279 9.52 -23.21 -4.61
C ILE A 279 10.65 -23.05 -3.58
N ILE A 280 11.30 -21.88 -3.54
CA ILE A 280 12.50 -21.66 -2.70
C ILE A 280 12.12 -21.59 -1.22
N GLY A 281 10.98 -20.97 -0.91
CA GLY A 281 10.53 -20.57 0.43
C GLY A 281 11.21 -19.28 0.89
N GLU A 282 10.43 -18.39 1.51
CA GLU A 282 10.86 -17.03 1.93
C GLU A 282 12.06 -17.06 2.89
N ASP A 283 12.17 -18.06 3.77
CA ASP A 283 13.28 -18.17 4.75
C ASP A 283 14.67 -18.30 4.10
N ASN A 284 14.74 -18.84 2.88
CA ASN A 284 16.01 -19.01 2.15
C ASN A 284 16.38 -17.75 1.35
N TRP A 285 15.53 -16.72 1.36
CA TRP A 285 15.66 -15.55 0.52
C TRP A 285 15.80 -14.28 1.36
N LYS A 286 17.01 -13.73 1.44
CA LYS A 286 17.30 -12.49 2.19
C LYS A 286 18.11 -11.50 1.35
N LEU A 287 17.44 -10.44 0.92
CA LEU A 287 18.01 -9.33 0.13
C LEU A 287 19.14 -8.60 0.89
N GLU A 288 19.06 -8.54 2.22
CA GLU A 288 20.11 -7.96 3.10
C GLU A 288 21.50 -8.57 2.90
N ASN A 289 21.57 -9.83 2.48
CA ASN A 289 22.85 -10.49 2.25
C ASN A 289 23.41 -10.26 0.84
N GLN A 290 22.60 -9.69 -0.06
CA GLN A 290 22.92 -9.58 -1.49
C GLN A 290 23.44 -8.19 -1.88
N PHE A 291 23.33 -7.18 -1.00
CA PHE A 291 23.83 -5.83 -1.27
C PHE A 291 24.69 -5.31 -0.11
N ARG A 292 25.85 -4.72 -0.44
CA ARG A 292 26.74 -4.09 0.54
C ARG A 292 27.39 -2.82 0.00
N ILE A 293 27.51 -1.81 0.85
CA ILE A 293 28.30 -0.61 0.57
C ILE A 293 29.68 -0.81 1.20
N LEU A 294 30.75 -0.70 0.40
CA LEU A 294 32.13 -0.83 0.85
C LEU A 294 32.78 0.54 0.97
N ASN A 295 33.61 0.71 2.00
CA ASN A 295 34.50 1.86 2.12
C ASN A 295 35.90 1.51 1.61
N GLU A 296 36.76 2.52 1.42
CA GLU A 296 38.14 2.34 0.95
C GLU A 296 38.95 1.37 1.83
N THR A 297 38.63 1.26 3.13
CA THR A 297 39.27 0.34 4.07
C THR A 297 38.84 -1.12 3.90
N ASP A 298 37.71 -1.37 3.26
CA ASP A 298 37.11 -2.69 3.15
C ASP A 298 37.55 -3.43 1.89
N ILE A 299 38.15 -2.72 0.92
CA ILE A 299 38.54 -3.22 -0.41
C ILE A 299 39.42 -4.48 -0.31
N ASP A 300 40.44 -4.44 0.55
CA ASP A 300 41.41 -5.55 0.66
C ASP A 300 40.93 -6.70 1.56
N THR A 301 39.81 -6.53 2.25
CA THR A 301 39.33 -7.48 3.27
C THR A 301 37.96 -8.08 2.93
N PHE A 302 37.21 -7.49 2.00
CA PHE A 302 35.89 -7.98 1.66
C PHE A 302 35.97 -9.33 0.93
N HIS A 303 35.33 -10.33 1.53
CA HIS A 303 35.18 -11.66 0.99
C HIS A 303 33.72 -12.07 1.04
N ASN A 304 33.17 -12.47 -0.09
CA ASN A 304 31.82 -12.99 -0.17
C ASN A 304 31.80 -14.45 0.33
N SER A 305 31.41 -14.64 1.58
CA SER A 305 31.28 -15.98 2.19
C SER A 305 29.97 -16.69 1.86
N THR A 306 29.10 -16.08 1.05
CA THR A 306 27.79 -16.64 0.71
C THR A 306 27.86 -17.54 -0.52
N ASN A 307 26.79 -18.31 -0.75
CA ASN A 307 26.63 -19.12 -1.95
C ASN A 307 25.98 -18.35 -3.11
N LEU A 308 25.79 -17.04 -2.96
CA LEU A 308 25.12 -16.16 -3.91
C LEU A 308 26.04 -15.02 -4.32
N TYR A 309 25.69 -14.37 -5.42
CA TYR A 309 26.36 -13.13 -5.81
C TYR A 309 26.01 -12.03 -4.81
N VAL A 310 27.02 -11.22 -4.47
CA VAL A 310 26.84 -10.02 -3.65
C VAL A 310 27.18 -8.81 -4.50
N LEU A 311 26.20 -7.91 -4.65
CA LEU A 311 26.42 -6.61 -5.24
C LEU A 311 27.09 -5.71 -4.22
N THR A 312 28.21 -5.11 -4.61
CA THR A 312 28.96 -4.17 -3.78
C THR A 312 29.03 -2.80 -4.45
N GLN A 313 28.84 -1.75 -3.68
CA GLN A 313 29.00 -0.37 -4.13
C GLN A 313 30.24 0.25 -3.50
N LEU A 314 31.11 0.81 -4.33
CA LEU A 314 32.26 1.61 -3.91
C LEU A 314 32.22 2.95 -4.64
N GLY A 315 31.95 4.03 -3.90
CA GLY A 315 31.67 5.34 -4.47
C GLY A 315 30.40 5.29 -5.34
N GLN A 316 30.55 5.65 -6.63
CA GLN A 316 29.45 5.63 -7.61
C GLN A 316 29.42 4.35 -8.46
N GLN A 317 30.34 3.42 -8.24
CA GLN A 317 30.49 2.24 -9.08
C GLN A 317 30.00 0.99 -8.37
N PHE A 318 29.45 0.07 -9.17
CA PHE A 318 28.96 -1.22 -8.70
C PHE A 318 29.87 -2.35 -9.18
N TYR A 319 29.98 -3.37 -8.34
CA TYR A 319 30.80 -4.55 -8.56
C TYR A 319 30.04 -5.77 -8.07
N GLN A 320 30.01 -6.81 -8.87
CA GLN A 320 29.38 -8.07 -8.52
C GLN A 320 30.47 -9.03 -8.02
N VAL A 321 30.37 -9.46 -6.76
CA VAL A 321 31.32 -10.39 -6.15
C VAL A 321 30.73 -11.79 -6.19
N PRO A 322 31.34 -12.74 -6.93
CA PRO A 322 30.83 -14.10 -7.01
C PRO A 322 30.86 -14.83 -5.67
N PRO A 323 30.09 -15.93 -5.54
CA PRO A 323 30.10 -16.78 -4.35
C PRO A 323 31.52 -17.24 -3.97
N GLN A 324 31.85 -17.22 -2.69
CA GLN A 324 33.13 -17.69 -2.13
C GLN A 324 34.37 -17.01 -2.75
N GLN A 325 34.22 -15.78 -3.27
CA GLN A 325 35.31 -15.00 -3.86
C GLN A 325 35.57 -13.71 -3.09
N SER A 326 36.83 -13.28 -3.15
CA SER A 326 37.24 -11.98 -2.61
C SER A 326 36.93 -10.86 -3.59
N PHE A 327 36.74 -9.66 -3.05
CA PHE A 327 36.55 -8.46 -3.84
C PHE A 327 37.78 -8.15 -4.71
N HIS A 328 37.53 -7.75 -5.95
CA HIS A 328 38.55 -7.27 -6.87
C HIS A 328 38.06 -5.98 -7.53
N HIS A 329 38.72 -4.87 -7.26
CA HIS A 329 38.34 -3.53 -7.73
C HIS A 329 38.67 -3.28 -9.21
N ASP A 330 39.31 -4.25 -9.89
CA ASP A 330 39.78 -4.09 -11.28
C ASP A 330 38.66 -4.26 -12.33
N ARG A 331 37.47 -4.75 -11.94
CA ARG A 331 36.37 -5.06 -12.87
C ARG A 331 35.03 -4.56 -12.34
N PHE A 332 34.53 -3.50 -12.96
CA PHE A 332 33.18 -3.02 -12.71
C PHE A 332 32.15 -4.03 -13.21
N TYR A 333 31.01 -4.07 -12.56
CA TYR A 333 29.86 -4.78 -13.06
C TYR A 333 29.26 -3.98 -14.21
N GLU A 334 29.19 -4.57 -15.40
CA GLU A 334 28.45 -4.01 -16.53
C GLU A 334 26.99 -4.38 -16.35
N TYR A 335 26.13 -3.37 -16.20
CA TYR A 335 24.69 -3.51 -16.01
C TYR A 335 23.96 -2.51 -16.90
N ASN A 336 22.71 -2.81 -17.22
CA ASN A 336 21.91 -2.00 -18.15
C ASN A 336 21.16 -0.89 -17.40
N ARG A 337 20.50 -1.23 -16.29
CA ARG A 337 19.67 -0.27 -15.52
C ARG A 337 19.93 -0.33 -14.03
N ASP A 338 19.29 -1.28 -13.35
CA ASP A 338 19.43 -1.44 -11.91
C ASP A 338 20.27 -2.68 -11.58
N PRO A 339 21.54 -2.50 -11.17
CA PRO A 339 22.42 -3.62 -10.87
C PRO A 339 21.92 -4.47 -9.70
N LEU A 340 21.11 -3.90 -8.80
CA LEU A 340 20.53 -4.64 -7.68
C LEU A 340 19.47 -5.62 -8.19
N ILE A 341 18.59 -5.17 -9.07
CA ILE A 341 17.53 -6.01 -9.64
C ILE A 341 18.15 -7.12 -10.50
N GLU A 342 19.11 -6.77 -11.37
CA GLU A 342 19.82 -7.74 -12.20
C GLU A 342 20.55 -8.81 -11.35
N THR A 343 21.29 -8.39 -10.32
CA THR A 343 21.97 -9.33 -9.40
C THR A 343 20.98 -10.19 -8.63
N THR A 344 19.84 -9.62 -8.22
CA THR A 344 18.81 -10.35 -7.48
C THR A 344 18.13 -11.39 -8.37
N LEU A 345 17.90 -11.09 -9.65
CA LEU A 345 17.41 -12.06 -10.65
C LEU A 345 18.42 -13.18 -10.90
N MET A 346 19.72 -12.87 -11.00
CA MET A 346 20.77 -13.90 -11.11
C MET A 346 20.77 -14.83 -9.89
N ASN A 347 20.66 -14.27 -8.68
CA ASN A 347 20.58 -15.05 -7.46
C ASN A 347 19.32 -15.91 -7.37
N LEU A 348 18.21 -15.47 -7.96
CA LEU A 348 16.98 -16.27 -8.04
C LEU A 348 17.22 -17.53 -8.87
N ILE A 349 17.83 -17.37 -10.05
CA ILE A 349 18.20 -18.48 -10.95
C ILE A 349 19.13 -19.45 -10.24
N GLU A 350 20.20 -18.95 -9.60
CA GLU A 350 21.17 -19.77 -8.84
C GLU A 350 20.51 -20.57 -7.71
N LEU A 351 19.55 -19.97 -6.99
CA LEU A 351 18.84 -20.68 -5.93
C LEU A 351 17.89 -21.74 -6.46
N LEU A 352 17.19 -21.49 -7.56
CA LEU A 352 16.29 -22.48 -8.17
C LEU A 352 17.02 -23.76 -8.57
N VAL A 353 18.27 -23.64 -9.03
CA VAL A 353 19.11 -24.78 -9.43
C VAL A 353 20.00 -25.30 -8.31
N SER A 354 19.90 -24.74 -7.10
CA SER A 354 20.70 -25.17 -5.97
C SER A 354 20.31 -26.57 -5.49
N SER A 355 21.30 -27.31 -4.96
CA SER A 355 21.06 -28.64 -4.39
C SER A 355 20.00 -28.62 -3.29
N SER A 356 19.93 -27.56 -2.47
CA SER A 356 18.95 -27.46 -1.39
C SER A 356 17.51 -27.34 -1.88
N VAL A 357 17.27 -26.73 -3.04
CA VAL A 357 15.94 -26.67 -3.66
C VAL A 357 15.63 -27.98 -4.38
N ILE A 358 16.58 -28.52 -5.13
CA ILE A 358 16.43 -29.78 -5.86
C ILE A 358 16.15 -30.95 -4.91
N ASP A 359 16.88 -31.04 -3.80
CA ASP A 359 16.74 -32.13 -2.82
C ASP A 359 15.43 -32.06 -2.03
N ARG A 360 14.83 -30.87 -1.92
CA ARG A 360 13.52 -30.64 -1.28
C ARG A 360 12.34 -30.81 -2.24
N ALA A 361 12.59 -30.79 -3.55
CA ALA A 361 11.53 -30.83 -4.53
C ALA A 361 10.95 -32.25 -4.65
N ASP A 362 9.67 -32.41 -4.30
CA ASP A 362 8.95 -33.65 -4.51
C ASP A 362 8.80 -34.00 -6.00
N ASN A 363 8.92 -32.99 -6.88
CA ASN A 363 8.80 -33.14 -8.33
C ASN A 363 9.80 -32.27 -9.09
N ILE A 364 10.85 -32.89 -9.61
CA ILE A 364 11.88 -32.19 -10.41
C ILE A 364 11.32 -31.57 -11.70
N VAL A 365 10.22 -32.11 -12.25
CA VAL A 365 9.55 -31.53 -13.44
C VAL A 365 8.93 -30.19 -13.09
N GLN A 366 8.41 -30.02 -11.88
CA GLN A 366 7.89 -28.74 -11.41
C GLN A 366 9.00 -27.68 -11.33
N VAL A 367 10.16 -28.04 -10.77
CA VAL A 367 11.34 -27.16 -10.70
C VAL A 367 11.79 -26.76 -12.10
N SER A 368 11.93 -27.73 -13.02
CA SER A 368 12.33 -27.44 -14.41
C SER A 368 11.31 -26.55 -15.13
N THR A 369 10.01 -26.75 -14.90
CA THR A 369 8.95 -25.94 -15.52
C THR A 369 9.00 -24.49 -15.02
N VAL A 370 9.16 -24.31 -13.70
CA VAL A 370 9.30 -22.98 -13.11
C VAL A 370 10.57 -22.28 -13.56
N PHE A 371 11.70 -23.00 -13.61
CA PHE A 371 12.94 -22.46 -14.15
C PHE A 371 12.75 -21.93 -15.57
N SER A 372 12.17 -22.72 -16.47
CA SER A 372 11.94 -22.29 -17.86
C SER A 372 10.97 -21.11 -17.95
N LEU A 373 9.94 -21.06 -17.10
CA LEU A 373 9.01 -19.93 -17.05
C LEU A 373 9.69 -18.65 -16.59
N ILE A 374 10.53 -18.73 -15.55
CA ILE A 374 11.30 -17.60 -15.02
C ILE A 374 12.32 -17.13 -16.06
N GLU A 375 13.09 -18.04 -16.66
CA GLU A 375 14.05 -17.73 -17.71
C GLU A 375 13.38 -17.00 -18.89
N GLN A 376 12.27 -17.53 -19.40
CA GLN A 376 11.51 -16.90 -20.48
C GLN A 376 10.97 -15.52 -20.10
N THR A 377 10.54 -15.34 -18.85
CA THR A 377 10.00 -14.06 -18.39
C THR A 377 11.11 -13.02 -18.24
N ILE A 378 12.28 -13.42 -17.71
CA ILE A 378 13.47 -12.55 -17.60
C ILE A 378 13.94 -12.11 -18.99
N LEU A 379 13.99 -13.03 -19.96
CA LEU A 379 14.32 -12.73 -21.37
C LEU A 379 13.26 -11.88 -22.09
N ALA A 380 12.14 -11.55 -21.44
CA ALA A 380 11.10 -10.70 -22.00
C ALA A 380 10.99 -9.37 -21.26
N LEU A 381 11.93 -9.07 -20.34
CA LEU A 381 12.00 -7.80 -19.61
C LEU A 381 12.77 -6.76 -20.44
N ASN A 382 12.07 -5.96 -21.24
CA ASN A 382 12.73 -5.05 -22.20
C ASN A 382 13.44 -3.87 -21.51
N TYR A 383 13.00 -3.51 -20.30
CA TYR A 383 13.62 -2.42 -19.55
C TYR A 383 15.04 -2.76 -19.07
N TYR A 384 15.35 -4.04 -18.87
CA TYR A 384 16.64 -4.52 -18.37
C TYR A 384 17.53 -5.18 -19.46
N GLU A 385 17.10 -5.16 -20.72
CA GLU A 385 17.84 -5.72 -21.88
C GLU A 385 18.97 -4.83 -22.41
#